data_AF-A0A3B8VDS6-F1
#
_entry.id   AF-A0A3B8VDS6-F1
#
_cell.length_a   1.000
_cell.length_b   1.000
_cell.length_c   1.000
_cell.angle_alpha   90.00
_cell.angle_beta   90.00
_cell.angle_gamma   90.00
#
_symmetry.space_group_name_H-M   'P 1'
#
loop_
_entity.id
_entity.type
_entity.pdbx_description
1 polymer ?
#
loop_
_entity_poly.entity_id
_entity_poly.type
_entity_poly.pdbx_seq_one_letter_code
_entity_poly.pdbx_strand_id
1 'polypeptide(L)'
;MIQKSLLTIILFITLYSHATAQVRTIELPDHIFLSAPQFVANEKHFGILDPSQKKFFLFDYESASLISKLDATDSFPGFKWNPIRAEFLENEVFFTNSMPWGVYISYDNKVTHVAGRHFKATGAYDFLNDSLYVGFYTERFEDPALKGVDRDGNIVIEFEEVPIRFPNLAYRSEERNHVLFLDDTIYLMTAFDNWLHTFSTDGHLLKSSELKIDGFRSPTRDKRRIEPGNMQAMMHEFIQVTRDRSSVAGFYALNSKEILIVSHAGYESNDKFVIISKFNVDTGNVDSKWTSRSTQPAFAQNDKVYFMDIESEPVIVRIVPMAEYWESLD
;
A
#
# COMPACT_ATOMS: atom_id res chain seq x y z
N MET A 1 -11.03 -26.25 47.26
CA MET A 1 -9.84 -25.99 46.43
C MET A 1 -10.10 -26.20 44.92
N ILE A 2 -10.97 -27.14 44.53
CA ILE A 2 -11.32 -27.43 43.11
C ILE A 2 -12.22 -26.34 42.47
N GLN A 3 -13.00 -25.61 43.27
CA GLN A 3 -13.98 -24.63 42.79
C GLN A 3 -13.35 -23.33 42.25
N LYS A 4 -12.14 -22.96 42.70
CA LYS A 4 -11.42 -21.79 42.17
C LYS A 4 -10.79 -22.07 40.79
N SER A 5 -10.30 -23.28 40.59
CA SER A 5 -9.68 -23.70 39.31
C SER A 5 -10.71 -23.77 38.17
N LEU A 6 -11.95 -24.20 38.46
CA LEU A 6 -13.01 -24.26 37.46
C LEU A 6 -13.47 -22.86 37.02
N LEU A 7 -13.53 -21.91 37.95
CA LEU A 7 -13.89 -20.52 37.65
C LEU A 7 -12.81 -19.83 36.79
N THR A 8 -11.53 -20.12 37.03
CA THR A 8 -10.42 -19.61 36.21
C THR A 8 -10.43 -20.21 34.79
N ILE A 9 -10.76 -21.49 34.64
CA ILE A 9 -10.84 -22.14 33.32
C ILE A 9 -12.06 -21.64 32.54
N ILE A 10 -13.22 -21.45 33.18
CA ILE A 10 -14.40 -20.88 32.52
C ILE A 10 -14.12 -19.41 32.13
N LEU A 11 -13.44 -18.63 32.98
CA LEU A 11 -13.03 -17.25 32.64
C LEU A 11 -12.05 -17.22 31.45
N PHE A 12 -11.10 -18.16 31.38
CA PHE A 12 -10.19 -18.31 30.24
C PHE A 12 -10.89 -18.74 28.95
N ILE A 13 -11.90 -19.60 29.03
CA ILE A 13 -12.68 -20.03 27.86
C ILE A 13 -13.63 -18.91 27.38
N THR A 14 -14.18 -18.10 28.29
CA THR A 14 -14.99 -16.91 27.92
C THR A 14 -14.13 -15.70 27.51
N LEU A 15 -12.85 -15.64 27.88
CA LEU A 15 -11.93 -14.63 27.36
C LEU A 15 -11.39 -15.03 25.98
N TYR A 16 -11.24 -16.33 25.68
CA TYR A 16 -10.95 -16.80 24.32
C TYR A 16 -12.15 -16.74 23.37
N SER A 17 -13.35 -16.41 23.86
CA SER A 17 -14.48 -16.01 23.03
C SER A 17 -14.49 -14.50 22.73
N HIS A 18 -13.36 -13.79 22.92
CA HIS A 18 -13.14 -12.54 22.20
C HIS A 18 -13.38 -12.84 20.72
N ALA A 19 -14.37 -12.15 20.17
CA ALA A 19 -14.97 -12.36 18.86
C ALA A 19 -13.98 -13.03 17.92
N THR A 20 -14.19 -14.32 17.60
CA THR A 20 -13.45 -14.98 16.52
C THR A 20 -13.67 -14.13 15.29
N ALA A 21 -12.71 -13.26 15.00
CA ALA A 21 -12.76 -12.36 13.87
C ALA A 21 -13.01 -13.28 12.67
N GLN A 22 -14.11 -13.04 11.96
CA GLN A 22 -14.58 -13.97 10.94
C GLN A 22 -13.51 -14.09 9.85
N VAL A 23 -12.66 -15.12 9.96
CA VAL A 23 -11.65 -15.44 8.98
C VAL A 23 -12.41 -15.76 7.71
N ARG A 24 -12.26 -14.92 6.69
CA ARG A 24 -12.88 -15.18 5.39
C ARG A 24 -11.93 -16.08 4.62
N THR A 25 -12.47 -17.13 4.04
CA THR A 25 -11.72 -18.14 3.31
C THR A 25 -12.20 -18.12 1.86
N ILE A 26 -11.28 -17.86 0.94
CA ILE A 26 -11.51 -17.96 -0.50
C ILE A 26 -10.77 -19.20 -0.98
N GLU A 27 -11.52 -20.20 -1.41
CA GLU A 27 -10.95 -21.36 -2.08
C GLU A 27 -10.86 -21.05 -3.58
N LEU A 28 -9.63 -21.01 -4.10
CA LEU A 28 -9.42 -20.81 -5.52
C LEU A 28 -9.57 -22.15 -6.26
N PRO A 29 -10.19 -22.17 -7.44
CA PRO A 29 -10.22 -23.36 -8.30
C PRO A 29 -8.82 -23.96 -8.50
N ASP A 30 -8.71 -25.30 -8.51
CA ASP A 30 -7.45 -26.06 -8.57
C ASP A 30 -6.48 -25.67 -9.72
N HIS A 31 -6.99 -25.03 -10.77
CA HIS A 31 -6.19 -24.59 -11.92
C HIS A 31 -5.58 -23.18 -11.73
N ILE A 32 -5.93 -22.48 -10.64
CA ILE A 32 -5.41 -21.17 -10.29
C ILE A 32 -4.29 -21.36 -9.26
N PHE A 33 -3.10 -20.92 -9.64
CA PHE A 33 -1.95 -20.85 -8.75
C PHE A 33 -1.67 -19.38 -8.45
N LEU A 34 -1.22 -19.06 -7.24
CA LEU A 34 -0.73 -17.73 -6.88
C LEU A 34 0.76 -17.83 -6.53
N SER A 35 1.53 -16.83 -6.95
CA SER A 35 2.99 -16.85 -6.82
C SER A 35 3.54 -15.62 -6.10
N ALA A 36 3.11 -14.42 -6.48
CA ALA A 36 3.45 -13.17 -5.83
C ALA A 36 2.22 -12.26 -5.73
N PRO A 37 1.14 -12.72 -5.07
CA PRO A 37 -0.11 -11.99 -5.08
C PRO A 37 -0.03 -10.68 -4.28
N GLN A 38 -0.67 -9.68 -4.83
CA GLN A 38 -1.01 -8.43 -4.18
C GLN A 38 -2.52 -8.37 -4.03
N PHE A 39 -2.97 -7.69 -2.99
CA PHE A 39 -4.36 -7.67 -2.59
C PHE A 39 -4.87 -6.25 -2.50
N VAL A 40 -6.10 -6.04 -2.96
CA VAL A 40 -6.81 -4.77 -2.87
C VAL A 40 -8.27 -5.06 -2.51
N ALA A 41 -8.90 -4.18 -1.74
CA ALA A 41 -10.27 -4.39 -1.27
C ALA A 41 -11.01 -3.05 -1.18
N ASN A 42 -12.33 -3.11 -1.34
CA ASN A 42 -13.24 -2.06 -0.92
C ASN A 42 -14.47 -2.68 -0.25
N GLU A 43 -15.50 -1.89 0.04
CA GLU A 43 -16.72 -2.36 0.71
C GLU A 43 -17.51 -3.44 -0.06
N LYS A 44 -17.33 -3.53 -1.38
CA LYS A 44 -18.13 -4.41 -2.25
C LYS A 44 -17.31 -5.54 -2.85
N HIS A 45 -16.02 -5.32 -3.06
CA HIS A 45 -15.17 -6.20 -3.84
C HIS A 45 -13.85 -6.49 -3.15
N PHE A 46 -13.31 -7.64 -3.52
CA PHE A 46 -11.96 -8.04 -3.17
C PHE A 46 -11.20 -8.46 -4.43
N GLY A 47 -9.94 -8.04 -4.55
CA GLY A 47 -9.10 -8.23 -5.71
C GLY A 47 -7.79 -8.93 -5.39
N ILE A 48 -7.42 -9.91 -6.20
CA ILE A 48 -6.10 -10.57 -6.14
C ILE A 48 -5.38 -10.31 -7.46
N LEU A 49 -4.34 -9.49 -7.42
CA LEU A 49 -3.40 -9.29 -8.52
C LEU A 49 -2.24 -10.29 -8.38
N ASP A 50 -2.00 -11.15 -9.36
CA ASP A 50 -0.72 -11.87 -9.47
C ASP A 50 0.08 -11.27 -10.64
N PRO A 51 1.07 -10.38 -10.36
CA PRO A 51 1.88 -9.76 -11.40
C PRO A 51 2.73 -10.77 -12.19
N SER A 52 3.12 -11.89 -11.59
CA SER A 52 3.96 -12.90 -12.26
C SER A 52 3.16 -13.64 -13.33
N GLN A 53 1.87 -13.89 -13.04
CA GLN A 53 0.95 -14.50 -14.00
C GLN A 53 0.20 -13.48 -14.85
N LYS A 54 0.30 -12.19 -14.51
CA LYS A 54 -0.37 -11.08 -15.18
C LYS A 54 -1.89 -11.23 -15.17
N LYS A 55 -2.44 -11.64 -14.02
CA LYS A 55 -3.87 -11.87 -13.85
C LYS A 55 -4.38 -11.10 -12.65
N PHE A 56 -5.59 -10.58 -12.77
CA PHE A 56 -6.34 -10.06 -11.65
C PHE A 56 -7.64 -10.84 -11.50
N PHE A 57 -7.90 -11.34 -10.30
CA PHE A 57 -9.12 -12.05 -9.95
C PHE A 57 -9.99 -11.15 -9.09
N LEU A 58 -11.21 -10.89 -9.55
CA LEU A 58 -12.18 -10.05 -8.87
C LEU A 58 -13.22 -10.93 -8.17
N PHE A 59 -13.43 -10.69 -6.89
CA PHE A 59 -14.38 -11.41 -6.04
C PHE A 59 -15.39 -10.45 -5.43
N ASP A 60 -16.59 -10.98 -5.19
CA ASP A 60 -17.58 -10.32 -4.34
C ASP A 60 -17.13 -10.41 -2.89
N TYR A 61 -17.15 -9.29 -2.17
CA TYR A 61 -16.62 -9.21 -0.81
C TYR A 61 -17.39 -10.08 0.19
N GLU A 62 -18.72 -10.15 0.05
CA GLU A 62 -19.57 -10.85 1.02
C GLU A 62 -19.63 -12.35 0.77
N SER A 63 -19.89 -12.76 -0.47
CA SER A 63 -20.02 -14.17 -0.85
C SER A 63 -18.69 -14.87 -1.10
N ALA A 64 -17.58 -14.12 -1.20
CA ALA A 64 -16.27 -14.64 -1.60
C ALA A 64 -16.27 -15.34 -2.97
N SER A 65 -17.29 -15.11 -3.79
CA SER A 65 -17.42 -15.74 -5.11
C SER A 65 -16.63 -14.98 -6.17
N LEU A 66 -16.02 -15.71 -7.11
CA LEU A 66 -15.32 -15.13 -8.25
C LEU A 66 -16.33 -14.45 -9.19
N ILE A 67 -16.21 -13.14 -9.37
CA ILE A 67 -17.01 -12.35 -10.31
C ILE A 67 -16.40 -12.46 -11.71
N SER A 68 -15.12 -12.14 -11.84
CA SER A 68 -14.45 -12.08 -13.13
C SER A 68 -12.93 -12.20 -13.00
N LYS A 69 -12.29 -12.53 -14.12
CA LYS A 69 -10.84 -12.46 -14.29
C LYS A 69 -10.56 -11.28 -15.22
N LEU A 70 -9.91 -10.24 -14.71
CA LEU A 70 -9.59 -9.04 -15.48
C LEU A 70 -8.26 -9.23 -16.23
N ASP A 71 -8.28 -8.96 -17.53
CA ASP A 71 -7.15 -9.15 -18.44
C ASP A 71 -7.30 -8.25 -19.67
N ALA A 72 -6.30 -7.40 -19.93
CA ALA A 72 -6.28 -6.48 -21.07
C ALA A 72 -5.43 -6.96 -22.25
N THR A 73 -4.96 -8.22 -22.24
CA THR A 73 -4.06 -8.76 -23.28
C THR A 73 -4.63 -8.64 -24.69
N ASP A 74 -5.93 -8.88 -24.84
CA ASP A 74 -6.59 -8.89 -26.16
C ASP A 74 -7.19 -7.54 -26.56
N SER A 75 -6.98 -6.49 -25.76
CA SER A 75 -7.68 -5.22 -25.95
C SER A 75 -7.09 -4.38 -27.09
N PHE A 76 -5.78 -4.44 -27.33
CA PHE A 76 -5.14 -3.72 -28.43
C PHE A 76 -3.96 -4.50 -29.04
N PRO A 77 -3.77 -4.47 -30.37
CA PRO A 77 -2.63 -5.11 -31.01
C PRO A 77 -1.28 -4.61 -30.45
N GLY A 78 -0.43 -5.53 -30.00
CA GLY A 78 0.90 -5.22 -29.48
C GLY A 78 0.93 -4.67 -28.05
N PHE A 79 -0.22 -4.56 -27.38
CA PHE A 79 -0.28 -4.18 -25.98
C PHE A 79 0.31 -5.27 -25.08
N LYS A 80 1.34 -4.92 -24.32
CA LYS A 80 1.98 -5.84 -23.38
C LYS A 80 1.32 -5.68 -22.01
N TRP A 81 0.34 -6.53 -21.73
CA TRP A 81 -0.23 -6.65 -20.40
C TRP A 81 0.82 -7.16 -19.40
N ASN A 82 1.03 -6.38 -18.35
CA ASN A 82 1.97 -6.58 -17.26
C ASN A 82 1.57 -5.65 -16.09
N PRO A 83 0.42 -5.94 -15.45
CA PRO A 83 -0.10 -5.12 -14.35
C PRO A 83 0.84 -5.18 -13.15
N ILE A 84 1.03 -4.04 -12.50
CA ILE A 84 1.98 -3.85 -11.38
C ILE A 84 1.24 -3.62 -10.06
N ARG A 85 0.20 -2.77 -10.10
CA ARG A 85 -0.66 -2.41 -8.97
C ARG A 85 -2.08 -2.18 -9.49
N ALA A 86 -3.06 -2.45 -8.65
CA ALA A 86 -4.48 -2.25 -8.92
C ALA A 86 -5.10 -1.34 -7.85
N GLU A 87 -6.07 -0.53 -8.24
CA GLU A 87 -6.85 0.34 -7.35
C GLU A 87 -8.33 0.27 -7.76
N PHE A 88 -9.23 0.13 -6.79
CA PHE A 88 -10.66 0.07 -7.06
C PHE A 88 -11.24 1.47 -7.25
N LEU A 89 -11.96 1.66 -8.36
CA LEU A 89 -12.84 2.82 -8.59
C LEU A 89 -14.30 2.39 -8.44
N GLU A 90 -15.27 3.30 -8.58
CA GLU A 90 -16.69 3.00 -8.33
C GLU A 90 -17.21 1.81 -9.16
N ASN A 91 -16.84 1.74 -10.44
CA ASN A 91 -17.36 0.77 -11.41
C ASN A 91 -16.29 -0.02 -12.17
N GLU A 92 -15.02 0.20 -11.85
CA GLU A 92 -13.90 -0.36 -12.58
C GLU A 92 -12.66 -0.50 -11.69
N VAL A 93 -11.62 -1.12 -12.24
CA VAL A 93 -10.31 -1.22 -11.61
C VAL A 93 -9.31 -0.46 -12.48
N PHE A 94 -8.55 0.44 -11.86
CA PHE A 94 -7.39 1.04 -12.46
C PHE A 94 -6.17 0.16 -12.25
N PHE A 95 -5.38 -0.04 -13.30
CA PHE A 95 -4.13 -0.78 -13.26
C PHE A 95 -2.99 0.07 -13.76
N THR A 96 -1.90 0.11 -13.00
CA THR A 96 -0.60 0.54 -13.54
C THR A 96 0.05 -0.62 -14.29
N ASN A 97 0.50 -0.40 -15.53
CA ASN A 97 1.06 -1.41 -16.43
C ASN A 97 2.53 -1.12 -16.82
N SER A 98 3.33 -2.12 -17.23
CA SER A 98 4.77 -1.94 -17.56
C SER A 98 5.05 -0.73 -18.47
N MET A 99 6.04 0.10 -18.09
CA MET A 99 6.28 1.48 -18.58
C MET A 99 5.18 2.46 -18.16
N PRO A 100 5.08 2.70 -16.86
CA PRO A 100 3.84 2.95 -16.11
C PRO A 100 2.73 3.65 -16.94
N TRP A 101 1.93 2.83 -17.62
CA TRP A 101 0.71 3.27 -18.30
C TRP A 101 -0.50 2.92 -17.45
N GLY A 102 -1.54 3.74 -17.50
CA GLY A 102 -2.81 3.50 -16.83
C GLY A 102 -3.78 2.72 -17.72
N VAL A 103 -4.41 1.68 -17.18
CA VAL A 103 -5.47 0.91 -17.87
C VAL A 103 -6.66 0.80 -16.95
N TYR A 104 -7.84 1.11 -17.47
CA TYR A 104 -9.10 1.05 -16.75
C TYR A 104 -9.91 -0.12 -17.30
N ILE A 105 -10.33 -1.03 -16.41
CA ILE A 105 -11.08 -2.23 -16.77
C ILE A 105 -12.31 -2.32 -15.88
N SER A 106 -13.50 -2.29 -16.46
CA SER A 106 -14.75 -2.47 -15.72
C SER A 106 -14.82 -3.88 -15.11
N TYR A 107 -15.65 -4.02 -14.08
CA TYR A 107 -15.78 -5.29 -13.33
C TYR A 107 -16.26 -6.48 -14.19
N ASP A 108 -16.87 -6.23 -15.34
CA ASP A 108 -17.26 -7.23 -16.35
C ASP A 108 -16.15 -7.55 -17.38
N ASN A 109 -14.90 -7.15 -17.11
CA ASN A 109 -13.72 -7.39 -17.93
C ASN A 109 -13.75 -6.71 -19.31
N LYS A 110 -14.24 -5.47 -19.37
CA LYS A 110 -14.11 -4.62 -20.55
C LYS A 110 -13.11 -3.51 -20.29
N VAL A 111 -12.13 -3.33 -21.17
CA VAL A 111 -11.28 -2.14 -21.13
C VAL A 111 -12.11 -0.92 -21.51
N THR A 112 -12.29 -0.03 -20.55
CA THR A 112 -13.08 1.19 -20.67
C THR A 112 -12.22 2.34 -21.15
N HIS A 113 -10.95 2.37 -20.73
CA HIS A 113 -10.03 3.44 -21.06
C HIS A 113 -8.57 2.98 -20.94
N VAL A 114 -7.68 3.61 -21.72
CA VAL A 114 -6.23 3.50 -21.60
C VAL A 114 -5.68 4.91 -21.54
N ALA A 115 -4.89 5.19 -20.51
CA ALA A 115 -4.32 6.50 -20.32
C ALA A 115 -3.46 6.91 -21.52
N GLY A 116 -3.43 8.22 -21.80
CA GLY A 116 -2.71 8.78 -22.94
C GLY A 116 -1.21 8.50 -22.88
N ARG A 117 -0.53 8.64 -24.03
CA ARG A 117 0.92 8.34 -24.17
C ARG A 117 1.82 9.14 -23.22
N HIS A 118 1.34 10.30 -22.74
CA HIS A 118 2.05 11.17 -21.82
C HIS A 118 1.79 10.85 -20.35
N PHE A 119 0.78 10.03 -20.05
CA PHE A 119 0.52 9.55 -18.71
C PHE A 119 1.71 8.69 -18.25
N LYS A 120 2.23 9.03 -17.08
CA LYS A 120 3.17 8.23 -16.33
C LYS A 120 2.50 7.91 -15.01
N ALA A 121 2.16 6.66 -14.78
CA ALA A 121 1.80 6.21 -13.45
C ALA A 121 3.06 6.24 -12.56
N THR A 122 2.89 6.53 -11.29
CA THR A 122 3.94 6.38 -10.28
C THR A 122 3.58 5.20 -9.40
N GLY A 123 4.52 4.72 -8.58
CA GLY A 123 4.21 3.72 -7.55
C GLY A 123 3.42 4.28 -6.36
N ALA A 124 3.45 5.61 -6.20
CA ALA A 124 2.94 6.36 -5.07
C ALA A 124 1.80 7.28 -5.50
N TYR A 125 0.59 6.74 -5.46
CA TYR A 125 -0.60 7.44 -5.90
C TYR A 125 -1.84 7.04 -5.11
N ASP A 126 -2.85 7.90 -5.24
CA ASP A 126 -4.23 7.63 -4.86
C ASP A 126 -5.18 8.40 -5.80
N PHE A 127 -6.48 8.15 -5.70
CA PHE A 127 -7.52 8.87 -6.44
C PHE A 127 -8.25 9.85 -5.53
N LEU A 128 -8.33 11.12 -5.95
CA LEU A 128 -9.24 12.08 -5.31
C LEU A 128 -10.70 11.72 -5.60
N ASN A 129 -10.93 11.23 -6.80
CA ASN A 129 -12.17 10.65 -7.29
C ASN A 129 -11.83 9.79 -8.52
N ASP A 130 -12.80 9.04 -9.04
CA ASP A 130 -12.67 8.15 -10.20
C ASP A 130 -12.04 8.77 -11.46
N SER A 131 -11.98 10.10 -11.58
CA SER A 131 -11.44 10.80 -12.74
C SER A 131 -10.12 11.53 -12.50
N LEU A 132 -9.67 11.62 -11.25
CA LEU A 132 -8.51 12.44 -10.87
C LEU A 132 -7.51 11.62 -10.04
N TYR A 133 -6.44 11.24 -10.71
CA TYR A 133 -5.29 10.54 -10.16
C TYR A 133 -4.33 11.54 -9.54
N VAL A 134 -3.89 11.31 -8.31
CA VAL A 134 -2.86 12.13 -7.64
C VAL A 134 -1.63 11.27 -7.41
N GLY A 135 -0.53 11.61 -8.09
CA GLY A 135 0.71 10.85 -8.05
C GLY A 135 1.90 11.67 -7.59
N PHE A 136 2.82 11.03 -6.86
CA PHE A 136 4.12 11.61 -6.53
C PHE A 136 5.19 11.16 -7.52
N TYR A 137 5.65 12.10 -8.33
CA TYR A 137 6.57 11.91 -9.44
C TYR A 137 7.99 12.19 -8.98
N THR A 138 8.88 11.21 -9.15
CA THR A 138 10.29 11.33 -8.77
C THR A 138 11.18 11.21 -10.00
N GLU A 139 10.81 11.87 -11.10
CA GLU A 139 11.49 11.68 -12.39
C GLU A 139 12.99 11.97 -12.33
N ARG A 140 13.72 11.22 -13.15
CA ARG A 140 15.17 11.36 -13.22
C ARG A 140 15.50 12.75 -13.79
N PHE A 141 16.20 13.57 -13.00
CA PHE A 141 16.64 14.93 -13.34
C PHE A 141 15.58 16.02 -13.25
N GLU A 142 14.39 15.71 -12.75
CA GLU A 142 13.40 16.71 -12.35
C GLU A 142 13.32 16.75 -10.82
N ASP A 143 12.85 17.87 -10.28
CA ASP A 143 12.56 17.96 -8.86
C ASP A 143 11.31 17.11 -8.55
N PRO A 144 11.31 16.34 -7.45
CA PRO A 144 10.15 15.55 -7.07
C PRO A 144 8.92 16.43 -6.90
N ALA A 145 7.79 16.01 -7.49
CA ALA A 145 6.57 16.82 -7.49
C ALA A 145 5.34 15.94 -7.31
N LEU A 146 4.37 16.43 -6.55
CA LEU A 146 3.02 15.87 -6.48
C LEU A 146 2.19 16.52 -7.59
N LYS A 147 1.48 15.71 -8.39
CA LYS A 147 0.66 16.21 -9.51
C LYS A 147 -0.68 15.48 -9.53
N GLY A 148 -1.74 16.22 -9.83
CA GLY A 148 -3.07 15.68 -10.11
C GLY A 148 -3.27 15.63 -11.61
N VAL A 149 -3.59 14.46 -12.16
CA VAL A 149 -3.82 14.26 -13.60
C VAL A 149 -5.16 13.59 -13.86
N ASP A 150 -5.77 13.92 -14.99
CA ASP A 150 -6.97 13.25 -15.46
C ASP A 150 -6.67 11.83 -16.01
N ARG A 151 -7.71 11.13 -16.47
CA ARG A 151 -7.60 9.78 -17.04
C ARG A 151 -6.70 9.70 -18.27
N ASP A 152 -6.61 10.79 -19.05
CA ASP A 152 -5.76 10.88 -20.24
C ASP A 152 -4.30 11.24 -19.89
N GLY A 153 -4.06 11.68 -18.65
CA GLY A 153 -2.76 12.11 -18.13
C GLY A 153 -2.44 13.58 -18.34
N ASN A 154 -3.44 14.41 -18.59
CA ASN A 154 -3.26 15.86 -18.57
C ASN A 154 -3.21 16.35 -17.12
N ILE A 155 -2.31 17.28 -16.83
CA ILE A 155 -2.22 17.90 -15.51
C ILE A 155 -3.46 18.75 -15.28
N VAL A 156 -4.17 18.44 -14.19
CA VAL A 156 -5.36 19.18 -13.71
C VAL A 156 -4.99 20.01 -12.49
N ILE A 157 -4.09 19.51 -11.64
CA ILE A 157 -3.68 20.16 -10.38
C ILE A 157 -2.16 20.13 -10.26
N GLU A 158 -1.58 21.29 -10.04
CA GLU A 158 -0.18 21.44 -9.62
C GLU A 158 -0.18 21.72 -8.11
N PHE A 159 0.54 20.89 -7.35
CA PHE A 159 0.65 21.05 -5.91
C PHE A 159 1.83 21.97 -5.57
N GLU A 160 1.70 22.71 -4.48
CA GLU A 160 2.82 23.50 -3.94
C GLU A 160 4.03 22.61 -3.66
N GLU A 161 5.21 23.07 -4.03
CA GLU A 161 6.45 22.31 -3.87
C GLU A 161 6.83 22.19 -2.38
N VAL A 162 7.28 21.00 -1.99
CA VAL A 162 7.84 20.73 -0.67
C VAL A 162 9.27 20.22 -0.76
N PRO A 163 10.16 20.63 0.14
CA PRO A 163 11.53 20.15 0.14
C PRO A 163 11.56 18.66 0.53
N ILE A 164 11.94 17.79 -0.39
CA ILE A 164 12.21 16.38 -0.11
C ILE A 164 13.62 16.23 0.44
N ARG A 165 13.75 15.66 1.64
CA ARG A 165 15.05 15.53 2.33
C ARG A 165 16.02 14.57 1.63
N PHE A 166 15.51 13.49 1.04
CA PHE A 166 16.29 12.45 0.37
C PHE A 166 15.78 12.15 -1.05
N PRO A 167 15.88 13.10 -2.00
CA PRO A 167 15.26 12.97 -3.32
C PRO A 167 15.82 11.80 -4.13
N ASN A 168 17.11 11.48 -4.02
CA ASN A 168 17.70 10.36 -4.77
C ASN A 168 17.29 8.99 -4.20
N LEU A 169 17.05 8.90 -2.89
CA LEU A 169 16.43 7.71 -2.28
C LEU A 169 14.95 7.59 -2.67
N ALA A 170 14.19 8.69 -2.64
CA ALA A 170 12.79 8.71 -3.05
C ALA A 170 12.63 8.21 -4.49
N TYR A 171 13.46 8.68 -5.42
CA TYR A 171 13.50 8.17 -6.80
C TYR A 171 13.81 6.67 -6.89
N ARG A 172 14.81 6.20 -6.14
CA ARG A 172 15.19 4.77 -6.20
C ARG A 172 14.15 3.85 -5.57
N SER A 173 13.27 4.40 -4.76
CA SER A 173 12.23 3.69 -4.02
C SER A 173 10.85 4.25 -4.33
N GLU A 174 10.63 4.57 -5.61
CA GLU A 174 9.37 5.11 -6.12
C GLU A 174 8.15 4.29 -5.66
N GLU A 175 8.23 2.96 -5.74
CA GLU A 175 7.19 2.01 -5.30
C GLU A 175 6.96 1.97 -3.78
N ARG A 176 7.79 2.67 -2.99
CA ARG A 176 7.69 2.75 -1.53
C ARG A 176 7.45 4.17 -1.04
N ASN A 177 7.29 5.14 -1.93
CA ASN A 177 6.72 6.41 -1.53
C ASN A 177 5.20 6.23 -1.42
N HIS A 178 4.56 7.09 -0.64
CA HIS A 178 3.16 6.93 -0.30
C HIS A 178 2.40 8.23 -0.54
N VAL A 179 1.32 8.11 -1.30
CA VAL A 179 0.28 9.12 -1.43
C VAL A 179 -1.00 8.47 -0.95
N LEU A 180 -1.77 9.20 -0.14
CA LEU A 180 -3.07 8.76 0.36
C LEU A 180 -4.04 9.93 0.30
N PHE A 181 -5.25 9.68 -0.20
CA PHE A 181 -6.37 10.59 -0.10
C PHE A 181 -7.29 10.12 1.05
N LEU A 182 -7.59 11.02 1.98
CA LEU A 182 -8.44 10.75 3.13
C LEU A 182 -9.17 12.03 3.56
N ASP A 183 -10.50 11.99 3.62
CA ASP A 183 -11.37 13.09 4.08
C ASP A 183 -10.97 14.47 3.51
N ASP A 184 -11.04 14.60 2.18
CA ASP A 184 -10.72 15.84 1.45
C ASP A 184 -9.28 16.36 1.67
N THR A 185 -8.37 15.49 2.09
CA THR A 185 -6.96 15.82 2.34
C THR A 185 -6.04 14.82 1.67
N ILE A 186 -4.97 15.32 1.08
CA ILE A 186 -3.95 14.50 0.41
C ILE A 186 -2.70 14.46 1.29
N TYR A 187 -2.22 13.25 1.55
CA TYR A 187 -1.08 12.98 2.41
C TYR A 187 0.06 12.41 1.57
N LEU A 188 1.27 12.96 1.74
CA LEU A 188 2.49 12.50 1.09
C LEU A 188 3.54 12.18 2.15
N MET A 189 4.13 10.98 2.05
CA MET A 189 5.30 10.57 2.83
C MET A 189 6.24 9.73 1.96
N THR A 190 7.54 10.03 2.03
CA THR A 190 8.54 9.28 1.26
C THR A 190 9.04 8.04 2.00
N ALA A 191 9.59 7.07 1.29
CA ALA A 191 9.97 5.78 1.84
C ALA A 191 10.96 5.84 3.02
N PHE A 192 11.83 6.83 3.07
CA PHE A 192 12.96 6.90 4.02
C PHE A 192 12.93 8.14 4.92
N ASP A 193 11.78 8.79 5.02
CA ASP A 193 11.60 9.94 5.91
C ASP A 193 10.31 9.78 6.72
N ASN A 194 10.29 10.37 7.90
CA ASN A 194 9.13 10.42 8.79
C ASN A 194 8.40 11.77 8.69
N TRP A 195 8.67 12.54 7.64
CA TRP A 195 7.97 13.78 7.35
C TRP A 195 6.67 13.51 6.59
N LEU A 196 5.57 13.99 7.17
CA LEU A 196 4.25 13.97 6.55
C LEU A 196 3.94 15.35 5.99
N HIS A 197 3.70 15.40 4.68
CA HIS A 197 3.21 16.59 3.99
C HIS A 197 1.71 16.41 3.73
N THR A 198 0.94 17.46 3.97
CA THR A 198 -0.52 17.45 3.84
C THR A 198 -0.96 18.58 2.94
N PHE A 199 -1.82 18.26 1.99
CA PHE A 199 -2.29 19.18 0.96
C PHE A 199 -3.80 19.18 0.91
N SER A 200 -4.39 20.32 0.57
CA SER A 200 -5.79 20.39 0.16
C SER A 200 -5.97 19.84 -1.24
N THR A 201 -7.21 19.52 -1.59
CA THR A 201 -7.58 18.98 -2.89
C THR A 201 -7.33 19.94 -4.06
N ASP A 202 -7.11 21.23 -3.81
CA ASP A 202 -6.79 22.25 -4.81
C ASP A 202 -5.28 22.52 -4.96
N GLY A 203 -4.43 21.79 -4.21
CA GLY A 203 -2.98 21.82 -4.38
C GLY A 203 -2.20 22.61 -3.34
N HIS A 204 -2.85 23.33 -2.41
CA HIS A 204 -2.14 24.10 -1.39
C HIS A 204 -1.54 23.23 -0.29
N LEU A 205 -0.33 23.57 0.14
CA LEU A 205 0.29 22.92 1.29
C LEU A 205 -0.39 23.39 2.58
N LEU A 206 -1.06 22.49 3.28
CA LEU A 206 -1.72 22.79 4.55
C LEU A 206 -0.72 22.73 5.70
N LYS A 207 0.09 21.68 5.75
CA LYS A 207 1.06 21.44 6.83
C LYS A 207 2.14 20.46 6.40
N SER A 208 3.35 20.68 6.92
CA SER A 208 4.44 19.71 6.91
C SER A 208 4.89 19.47 8.35
N SER A 209 4.93 18.22 8.79
CA SER A 209 5.37 17.89 10.15
C SER A 209 6.10 16.56 10.21
N GLU A 210 7.16 16.54 11.01
CA GLU A 210 7.84 15.31 11.39
C GLU A 210 6.95 14.48 12.35
N LEU A 211 6.69 13.23 11.96
CA LEU A 211 6.00 12.25 12.79
C LEU A 211 6.99 11.59 13.74
N LYS A 212 6.68 11.62 15.04
CA LYS A 212 7.47 10.93 16.07
C LYS A 212 7.12 9.43 16.10
N ILE A 213 7.53 8.72 15.06
CA ILE A 213 7.39 7.26 14.98
C ILE A 213 8.47 6.63 15.88
N ASP A 214 8.04 5.90 16.91
CA ASP A 214 8.99 5.26 17.84
C ASP A 214 9.91 4.31 17.09
N GLY A 215 11.22 4.41 17.35
CA GLY A 215 12.21 3.56 16.70
C GLY A 215 12.54 3.85 15.25
N PHE A 216 11.88 4.80 14.59
CA PHE A 216 12.17 5.11 13.19
C PHE A 216 13.55 5.78 13.06
N ARG A 217 14.42 5.21 12.24
CA ARG A 217 15.79 5.69 12.01
C ARG A 217 15.96 6.15 10.56
N SER A 218 15.71 7.43 10.30
CA SER A 218 15.93 8.02 8.97
C SER A 218 17.42 7.96 8.58
N PRO A 219 17.74 7.87 7.27
CA PRO A 219 19.11 8.03 6.78
C PRO A 219 19.75 9.34 7.26
N THR A 220 21.07 9.37 7.37
CA THR A 220 21.80 10.58 7.77
C THR A 220 22.20 11.47 6.59
N ARG A 221 22.10 10.93 5.37
CA ARG A 221 22.43 11.61 4.12
C ARG A 221 21.64 10.99 2.99
N ASP A 222 21.48 11.74 1.89
CA ASP A 222 20.94 11.19 0.66
C ASP A 222 21.99 10.31 -0.07
N LYS A 223 21.49 9.45 -0.96
CA LYS A 223 22.31 8.67 -1.88
C LYS A 223 22.96 9.59 -2.92
N ARG A 224 24.26 9.39 -3.18
CA ARG A 224 24.95 10.09 -4.26
C ARG A 224 24.35 9.76 -5.63
N ARG A 225 24.38 10.75 -6.52
CA ARG A 225 24.11 10.53 -7.95
C ARG A 225 25.28 9.73 -8.55
N ILE A 226 24.95 8.61 -9.17
CA ILE A 226 25.89 7.71 -9.83
C ILE A 226 25.43 7.57 -11.28
N GLU A 227 26.37 7.64 -12.22
CA GLU A 227 26.09 7.52 -13.65
C GLU A 227 25.35 6.21 -13.99
N PRO A 228 24.42 6.25 -14.96
CA PRO A 228 23.67 5.07 -15.36
C PRO A 228 24.62 4.01 -15.94
N GLY A 229 24.31 2.74 -15.68
CA GLY A 229 25.11 1.60 -16.16
C GLY A 229 26.08 1.02 -15.13
N ASN A 230 26.41 1.72 -14.04
CA ASN A 230 27.22 1.18 -12.94
C ASN A 230 26.35 0.60 -11.81
N MET A 231 25.71 -0.55 -12.07
CA MET A 231 24.78 -1.19 -11.13
C MET A 231 25.44 -1.55 -9.80
N GLN A 232 26.68 -2.00 -9.81
CA GLN A 232 27.41 -2.38 -8.61
C GLN A 232 27.64 -1.18 -7.68
N ALA A 233 28.12 -0.05 -8.21
CA ALA A 233 28.31 1.16 -7.41
C ALA A 233 26.96 1.71 -6.91
N MET A 234 25.92 1.68 -7.75
CA MET A 234 24.58 2.09 -7.34
C MET A 234 24.05 1.27 -6.17
N MET A 235 24.21 -0.06 -6.22
CA MET A 235 23.74 -0.93 -5.15
C MET A 235 24.57 -0.79 -3.88
N HIS A 236 25.89 -0.70 -4.00
CA HIS A 236 26.77 -0.48 -2.86
C HIS A 236 26.44 0.83 -2.13
N GLU A 237 26.27 1.93 -2.87
CA GLU A 237 25.87 3.22 -2.28
C GLU A 237 24.48 3.15 -1.63
N PHE A 238 23.52 2.48 -2.26
CA PHE A 238 22.19 2.30 -1.68
C PHE A 238 22.25 1.55 -0.34
N ILE A 239 23.00 0.45 -0.28
CA ILE A 239 23.20 -0.32 0.96
C ILE A 239 23.88 0.55 2.02
N GLN A 240 24.95 1.27 1.67
CA GLN A 240 25.65 2.12 2.64
C GLN A 240 24.77 3.19 3.29
N VAL A 241 23.79 3.72 2.56
CA VAL A 241 22.89 4.77 3.06
C VAL A 241 21.69 4.20 3.82
N THR A 242 21.22 3.00 3.44
CA THR A 242 19.98 2.41 3.99
C THR A 242 20.22 1.32 5.04
N ARG A 243 21.45 0.83 5.19
CA ARG A 243 21.85 -0.13 6.24
C ARG A 243 21.49 0.40 7.63
N ASP A 244 20.80 -0.41 8.41
CA ASP A 244 20.29 -0.08 9.75
C ASP A 244 19.38 1.16 9.80
N ARG A 245 18.76 1.52 8.68
CA ARG A 245 17.77 2.60 8.57
C ARG A 245 16.38 2.04 8.37
N SER A 246 15.41 2.80 8.86
CA SER A 246 14.01 2.46 8.71
C SER A 246 13.51 2.86 7.33
N SER A 247 12.49 2.15 6.86
CA SER A 247 11.74 2.54 5.67
C SER A 247 10.25 2.34 5.89
N VAL A 248 9.44 3.28 5.47
CA VAL A 248 7.99 3.13 5.38
C VAL A 248 7.69 2.13 4.28
N ALA A 249 6.98 1.07 4.64
CA ALA A 249 6.61 -0.03 3.77
C ALA A 249 5.11 -0.06 3.44
N GLY A 250 4.27 0.56 4.26
CA GLY A 250 2.84 0.67 3.99
C GLY A 250 2.23 1.92 4.64
N PHE A 251 1.18 2.44 4.00
CA PHE A 251 0.51 3.67 4.38
C PHE A 251 -0.96 3.54 3.99
N TYR A 252 -1.85 3.42 4.98
CA TYR A 252 -3.25 3.05 4.76
C TYR A 252 -4.18 3.96 5.54
N ALA A 253 -5.32 4.32 4.95
CA ALA A 253 -6.44 4.85 5.71
C ALA A 253 -7.02 3.73 6.61
N LEU A 254 -6.96 3.92 7.92
CA LEU A 254 -7.56 2.97 8.87
C LEU A 254 -9.04 3.30 9.07
N ASN A 255 -9.35 4.59 9.18
CA ASN A 255 -10.67 5.21 9.22
C ASN A 255 -10.53 6.68 8.77
N SER A 256 -11.61 7.45 8.83
CA SER A 256 -11.66 8.89 8.49
C SER A 256 -10.65 9.76 9.24
N LYS A 257 -10.16 9.30 10.40
CA LYS A 257 -9.34 10.10 11.33
C LYS A 257 -7.96 9.54 11.58
N GLU A 258 -7.68 8.32 11.13
CA GLU A 258 -6.46 7.60 11.48
C GLU A 258 -5.81 7.00 10.25
N ILE A 259 -4.50 7.22 10.16
CA ILE A 259 -3.64 6.63 9.15
C ILE A 259 -2.75 5.60 9.82
N LEU A 260 -2.72 4.39 9.25
CA LEU A 260 -1.82 3.33 9.65
C LEU A 260 -0.51 3.43 8.86
N ILE A 261 0.60 3.57 9.56
CA ILE A 261 1.94 3.64 9.00
C ILE A 261 2.70 2.38 9.40
N VAL A 262 3.12 1.60 8.41
CA VAL A 262 3.90 0.38 8.60
C VAL A 262 5.32 0.65 8.17
N SER A 263 6.28 0.49 9.07
CA SER A 263 7.70 0.74 8.82
C SER A 263 8.54 -0.48 9.15
N HIS A 264 9.58 -0.73 8.38
CA HIS A 264 10.63 -1.69 8.74
C HIS A 264 11.68 -1.01 9.60
N ALA A 265 12.09 -1.65 10.69
CA ALA A 265 13.17 -1.15 11.53
C ALA A 265 14.51 -1.77 11.12
N GLY A 266 15.23 -1.14 10.18
CA GLY A 266 16.60 -1.53 9.82
C GLY A 266 16.72 -2.77 8.93
N TYR A 267 17.58 -2.71 7.92
CA TYR A 267 17.75 -3.77 6.92
C TYR A 267 18.74 -4.89 7.33
N GLU A 268 19.27 -4.94 8.57
CA GLU A 268 20.50 -5.73 8.82
C GLU A 268 20.66 -6.54 10.11
N SER A 269 19.60 -6.81 10.85
CA SER A 269 19.59 -7.96 11.78
C SER A 269 18.68 -9.05 11.22
N ASN A 270 19.05 -10.32 11.39
CA ASN A 270 18.21 -11.46 11.02
C ASN A 270 16.80 -11.44 11.64
N ASP A 271 16.54 -10.51 12.56
CA ASP A 271 15.24 -10.18 13.10
C ASP A 271 14.62 -9.00 12.33
N LYS A 272 13.62 -9.30 11.49
CA LYS A 272 12.83 -8.30 10.76
C LYS A 272 11.75 -7.74 11.68
N PHE A 273 12.09 -6.70 12.42
CA PHE A 273 11.09 -5.97 13.20
C PHE A 273 10.32 -4.98 12.34
N VAL A 274 9.01 -4.93 12.57
CA VAL A 274 8.10 -3.98 11.96
C VAL A 274 7.61 -3.04 13.05
N ILE A 275 7.61 -1.75 12.76
CA ILE A 275 6.99 -0.71 13.58
C ILE A 275 5.65 -0.40 12.93
N ILE A 276 4.56 -0.50 13.69
CA ILE A 276 3.25 -0.04 13.26
C ILE A 276 2.90 1.19 14.07
N SER A 277 2.52 2.25 13.37
CA SER A 277 2.10 3.49 13.99
C SER A 277 0.71 3.90 13.54
N LYS A 278 -0.08 4.37 14.49
CA LYS A 278 -1.34 5.06 14.22
C LYS A 278 -1.11 6.55 14.32
N PHE A 279 -1.35 7.25 13.23
CA PHE A 279 -1.35 8.70 13.20
C PHE A 279 -2.79 9.21 13.21
N ASN A 280 -3.15 10.01 14.21
CA ASN A 280 -4.46 10.63 14.30
C ASN A 280 -4.43 12.03 13.65
N VAL A 281 -5.20 12.24 12.60
CA VAL A 281 -5.16 13.45 11.76
C VAL A 281 -5.64 14.71 12.51
N ASP A 282 -6.60 14.56 13.42
CA ASP A 282 -7.19 15.66 14.19
C ASP A 282 -6.20 16.21 15.24
N THR A 283 -5.54 15.30 15.97
CA THR A 283 -4.67 15.65 17.10
C THR A 283 -3.20 15.77 16.71
N GLY A 284 -2.80 15.18 15.58
CA GLY A 284 -1.41 15.03 15.16
C GLY A 284 -0.61 14.02 16.01
N ASN A 285 -1.28 13.28 16.90
CA ASN A 285 -0.62 12.30 17.75
C ASN A 285 -0.24 11.05 16.97
N VAL A 286 0.91 10.48 17.33
CA VAL A 286 1.40 9.21 16.81
C VAL A 286 1.52 8.25 17.99
N ASP A 287 0.88 7.10 17.87
CA ASP A 287 1.08 5.96 18.77
C ASP A 287 1.80 4.86 17.98
N SER A 288 2.82 4.22 18.56
CA SER A 288 3.71 3.29 17.85
C SER A 288 3.90 2.01 18.66
N LYS A 289 3.83 0.85 17.99
CA LYS A 289 4.10 -0.48 18.54
C LYS A 289 5.08 -1.25 17.68
N TRP A 290 5.91 -2.06 18.33
CA TRP A 290 6.87 -2.94 17.68
C TRP A 290 6.30 -4.34 17.56
N THR A 291 6.54 -5.00 16.42
CA THR A 291 6.18 -6.40 16.23
C THR A 291 7.31 -7.17 15.55
N SER A 292 7.43 -8.45 15.91
CA SER A 292 8.32 -9.41 15.24
C SER A 292 7.67 -10.04 14.00
N ARG A 293 6.40 -9.70 13.70
CA ARG A 293 5.74 -10.16 12.48
C ARG A 293 6.43 -9.53 11.28
N SER A 294 7.09 -10.37 10.49
CA SER A 294 7.68 -9.96 9.20
C SER A 294 6.63 -9.74 8.11
N THR A 295 5.39 -10.22 8.33
CA THR A 295 4.28 -10.06 7.39
C THR A 295 3.68 -8.67 7.51
N GLN A 296 3.60 -7.95 6.39
CA GLN A 296 2.93 -6.66 6.30
C GLN A 296 1.41 -6.85 6.19
N PRO A 297 0.61 -5.88 6.64
CA PRO A 297 -0.79 -5.81 6.27
C PRO A 297 -0.97 -5.87 4.75
N ALA A 298 -2.01 -6.59 4.31
CA ALA A 298 -2.41 -6.58 2.90
C ALA A 298 -3.18 -5.30 2.57
N PHE A 299 -4.13 -4.93 3.44
CA PHE A 299 -4.89 -3.67 3.37
C PHE A 299 -5.45 -3.32 4.76
N ALA A 300 -5.96 -2.10 4.91
CA ALA A 300 -6.70 -1.65 6.09
C ALA A 300 -8.01 -0.98 5.65
N GLN A 301 -9.08 -1.20 6.41
CA GLN A 301 -10.40 -0.62 6.15
C GLN A 301 -11.27 -0.74 7.41
N ASN A 302 -12.11 0.27 7.70
CA ASN A 302 -13.13 0.22 8.76
C ASN A 302 -12.57 -0.23 10.12
N ASP A 303 -11.52 0.45 10.58
CA ASP A 303 -10.82 0.21 11.85
C ASP A 303 -10.11 -1.16 11.93
N LYS A 304 -10.03 -1.89 10.82
CA LYS A 304 -9.46 -3.23 10.78
C LYS A 304 -8.26 -3.29 9.84
N VAL A 305 -7.29 -4.07 10.27
CA VAL A 305 -6.10 -4.39 9.49
C VAL A 305 -6.22 -5.85 9.06
N TYR A 306 -6.04 -6.08 7.77
CA TYR A 306 -6.26 -7.38 7.17
C TYR A 306 -4.93 -7.97 6.73
N PHE A 307 -4.69 -9.20 7.18
CA PHE A 307 -3.56 -10.01 6.75
C PHE A 307 -4.06 -11.11 5.84
N MET A 308 -3.20 -11.53 4.93
CA MET A 308 -3.48 -12.66 4.06
C MET A 308 -2.48 -13.76 4.27
N ASP A 309 -3.01 -14.96 4.41
CA ASP A 309 -2.26 -16.20 4.37
C ASP A 309 -2.70 -17.01 3.16
N ILE A 310 -1.75 -17.70 2.53
CA ILE A 310 -1.97 -18.47 1.31
C ILE A 310 -1.45 -19.87 1.56
N GLU A 311 -2.37 -20.81 1.66
CA GLU A 311 -2.05 -22.23 1.66
C GLU A 311 -1.97 -22.70 0.20
N SER A 312 -1.00 -23.53 -0.15
CA SER A 312 -0.70 -23.84 -1.55
C SER A 312 -1.44 -25.05 -2.12
N GLU A 313 -2.02 -25.92 -1.28
CA GLU A 313 -2.68 -27.16 -1.72
C GLU A 313 -3.85 -27.56 -0.78
N PRO A 314 -5.13 -27.29 -1.15
CA PRO A 314 -5.58 -26.45 -2.26
C PRO A 314 -5.19 -24.98 -2.06
N VAL A 315 -5.27 -24.15 -3.10
CA VAL A 315 -4.94 -22.72 -2.97
C VAL A 315 -6.05 -22.03 -2.19
N ILE A 316 -5.80 -21.82 -0.89
CA ILE A 316 -6.73 -21.17 0.03
C ILE A 316 -6.16 -19.80 0.40
N VAL A 317 -6.90 -18.75 0.10
CA VAL A 317 -6.60 -17.39 0.57
C VAL A 317 -7.43 -17.12 1.81
N ARG A 318 -6.76 -16.94 2.94
CA ARG A 318 -7.41 -16.57 4.21
C ARG A 318 -7.23 -15.10 4.45
N ILE A 319 -8.35 -14.38 4.46
CA ILE A 319 -8.40 -12.99 4.90
C ILE A 319 -8.67 -13.02 6.39
N VAL A 320 -7.64 -12.69 7.16
CA VAL A 320 -7.72 -12.65 8.61
C VAL A 320 -7.93 -11.19 9.00
N PRO A 321 -9.17 -10.77 9.34
CA PRO A 321 -9.36 -9.54 10.07
C PRO A 321 -8.63 -9.72 11.39
N MET A 322 -7.55 -8.99 11.59
CA MET A 322 -6.97 -8.88 12.91
C MET A 322 -7.80 -7.81 13.63
N ALA A 323 -9.04 -8.17 13.98
CA ALA A 323 -9.82 -7.36 14.91
C ALA A 323 -8.90 -7.09 16.10
N GLU A 324 -8.73 -5.81 16.45
CA GLU A 324 -7.80 -5.41 17.51
C GLU A 324 -6.31 -5.61 17.16
N TYR A 325 -5.88 -5.36 15.91
CA TYR A 325 -4.44 -5.36 15.55
C TYR A 325 -3.60 -4.56 16.54
N TRP A 326 -4.11 -3.41 16.97
CA TRP A 326 -3.42 -2.57 17.93
C TRP A 326 -3.32 -3.22 19.32
N GLU A 327 -4.41 -3.78 19.84
CA GLU A 327 -4.48 -4.31 21.21
C GLU A 327 -3.81 -5.68 21.33
N SER A 328 -3.74 -6.43 20.23
CA SER A 328 -3.07 -7.74 20.16
C SER A 328 -1.54 -7.67 20.02
N LEU A 329 -0.95 -6.47 19.92
CA LEU A 329 0.49 -6.26 19.84
C LEU A 329 1.18 -6.06 21.20
N ASP A 330 0.43 -6.06 22.30
CA ASP A 330 0.95 -5.87 23.67
C ASP A 330 1.58 -7.12 24.29
#